data_AF-A0A1T4XQR8-F1
#
_entry.id   AF-A0A1T4XQR8-F1
#
_cell.length_a   1.000
_cell.length_b   1.000
_cell.length_c   1.000
_cell.angle_alpha   90.00
_cell.angle_beta   90.00
_cell.angle_gamma   90.00
#
_symmetry.space_group_name_H-M   'P 1'
#
loop_
_entity.id
_entity.type
_entity.pdbx_description
1 polymer ?
#
loop_
_entity_poly.entity_id
_entity_poly.type
_entity_poly.pdbx_seq_one_letter_code
_entity_poly.pdbx_strand_id
1 'polypeptide(L)'
;MSSSRVNTTKKATVACNNCSLSELCLPRGLTKEELARLETAISKATKINKKDYLYRRDDPHQAIYAVKSGSLKTSLSTLEGEEQILGFYLPGDLVGFDAFANSKHSCDAQALEDTFVCELHMDAFYELCGSIASMRSGMMRQVGMEIGREHQLLLTLGQMRTEERLATFLIGIAERNQSRGFSAREFYLPMPRHDLANYLGMAVETLSRMFSRLQDDGIIRVNHRLIEILAPERLKGLGHHQCR
;
A
#
# COMPACT_ATOMS: atom_id res chain seq x y z
N MET A 1 -41.48 16.78 -24.94
CA MET A 1 -41.36 18.10 -24.27
C MET A 1 -41.59 17.82 -22.79
N SER A 2 -40.61 17.81 -21.90
CA SER A 2 -39.66 18.88 -21.62
C SER A 2 -38.34 18.29 -21.09
N SER A 3 -37.24 18.68 -21.72
CA SER A 3 -35.88 18.56 -21.19
C SER A 3 -35.70 19.44 -19.97
N SER A 4 -34.90 19.02 -18.98
CA SER A 4 -33.99 19.84 -18.16
C SER A 4 -33.39 18.99 -17.04
N ARG A 5 -32.10 19.02 -16.67
CA ARG A 5 -30.85 19.60 -17.16
C ARG A 5 -29.77 18.78 -16.43
N VAL A 6 -28.82 18.21 -17.17
CA VAL A 6 -27.62 17.60 -16.60
C VAL A 6 -26.77 18.73 -16.04
N ASN A 7 -26.56 18.72 -14.72
CA ASN A 7 -25.79 19.76 -14.03
C ASN A 7 -24.30 19.36 -14.07
N THR A 8 -23.55 19.98 -14.96
CA THR A 8 -22.11 19.81 -15.16
C THR A 8 -21.35 20.42 -13.96
N THR A 9 -21.01 19.59 -12.97
CA THR A 9 -20.14 19.99 -11.87
C THR A 9 -18.69 20.03 -12.34
N LYS A 10 -18.08 21.23 -12.30
CA LYS A 10 -16.65 21.46 -12.56
C LYS A 10 -15.79 20.53 -11.69
N LYS A 11 -15.00 19.65 -12.31
CA LYS A 11 -14.02 18.77 -11.65
C LYS A 11 -13.02 19.62 -10.85
N ALA A 12 -13.01 19.46 -9.52
CA ALA A 12 -11.92 19.96 -8.70
C ALA A 12 -10.71 19.06 -8.91
N THR A 13 -9.66 19.59 -9.54
CA THR A 13 -8.44 18.87 -9.92
C THR A 13 -7.57 18.53 -8.71
N VAL A 14 -6.96 17.35 -8.73
CA VAL A 14 -5.89 16.99 -7.78
C VAL A 14 -4.62 17.69 -8.23
N ALA A 15 -4.01 18.50 -7.35
CA ALA A 15 -2.72 19.12 -7.61
C ALA A 15 -1.59 18.14 -7.24
N CYS A 16 -1.18 17.29 -8.17
CA CYS A 16 -0.05 16.37 -8.01
C CYS A 16 1.28 17.13 -7.90
N ASN A 17 1.40 18.31 -8.50
CA ASN A 17 2.57 19.19 -8.45
C ASN A 17 2.88 19.70 -7.02
N ASN A 18 1.86 19.81 -6.18
CA ASN A 18 2.01 20.19 -4.76
C ASN A 18 1.69 19.02 -3.82
N CYS A 19 1.67 17.78 -4.34
CA CYS A 19 1.45 16.61 -3.53
C CYS A 19 2.76 16.20 -2.86
N SER A 20 2.74 16.04 -1.53
CA SER A 20 3.89 15.57 -0.75
C SER A 20 4.35 14.14 -1.09
N LEU A 21 3.62 13.44 -1.96
CA LEU A 21 3.89 12.07 -2.39
C LEU A 21 4.37 11.98 -3.85
N SER A 22 4.62 13.11 -4.52
CA SER A 22 5.01 13.14 -5.93
C SER A 22 6.25 12.30 -6.25
N GLU A 23 7.23 12.26 -5.33
CA GLU A 23 8.47 11.47 -5.46
C GLU A 23 8.29 9.96 -5.22
N LEU A 24 7.11 9.55 -4.75
CA LEU A 24 6.81 8.16 -4.41
C LEU A 24 5.68 7.56 -5.25
N CYS A 25 4.87 8.42 -5.86
CA CYS A 25 3.65 8.05 -6.58
C CYS A 25 3.85 8.14 -8.12
N LEU A 26 2.75 8.18 -8.87
CA LEU A 26 2.70 8.32 -10.33
C LEU A 26 3.53 9.48 -10.91
N PRO A 27 3.62 10.68 -10.28
CA PRO A 27 4.37 11.80 -10.81
C PRO A 27 5.89 11.62 -10.90
N ARG A 28 6.44 10.58 -10.25
CA ARG A 28 7.88 10.43 -10.08
C ARG A 28 8.60 10.33 -11.42
N GLY A 29 9.47 11.31 -11.69
CA GLY A 29 10.28 11.36 -12.90
C GLY A 29 9.55 11.88 -14.14
N LEU A 30 8.36 12.47 -13.98
CA LEU A 30 7.66 13.19 -15.05
C LEU A 30 8.20 14.61 -15.19
N THR A 31 8.24 15.14 -16.42
CA THR A 31 8.46 16.58 -16.64
C THR A 31 7.25 17.40 -16.19
N LYS A 32 7.38 18.73 -16.13
CA LYS A 32 6.27 19.62 -15.75
C LYS A 32 5.08 19.50 -16.71
N GLU A 33 5.36 19.35 -18.01
CA GLU A 33 4.34 19.19 -19.05
C GLU A 33 3.64 17.82 -18.93
N GLU A 34 4.41 16.76 -18.70
CA GLU A 34 3.88 15.41 -18.49
C GLU A 34 3.02 15.34 -17.22
N LEU A 35 3.45 16.01 -16.15
CA LEU A 35 2.71 16.12 -14.90
C LEU A 35 1.37 16.83 -15.08
N ALA A 36 1.34 17.94 -15.83
CA ALA A 36 0.10 18.66 -16.09
C ALA A 36 -0.93 17.76 -16.81
N ARG A 37 -0.46 16.91 -17.75
CA ARG A 37 -1.31 15.93 -18.43
C ARG A 37 -1.84 14.87 -17.44
N LEU A 38 -0.98 14.34 -16.58
CA LEU A 38 -1.39 13.40 -15.52
C LEU A 38 -2.44 14.01 -14.58
N GLU A 39 -2.27 15.26 -14.16
CA GLU A 39 -3.21 15.97 -13.28
C GLU A 39 -4.62 16.08 -13.88
N THR A 40 -4.72 16.27 -15.20
CA THR A 40 -6.02 16.33 -15.89
C THR A 40 -6.71 14.97 -15.99
N ALA A 41 -5.93 13.89 -15.98
CA ALA A 41 -6.41 12.52 -16.07
C ALA A 41 -6.85 11.93 -14.72
N ILE A 42 -6.25 12.41 -13.62
CA ILE A 42 -6.55 11.95 -12.27
C ILE A 42 -7.89 12.55 -11.79
N SER A 43 -8.80 11.67 -11.35
CA SER A 43 -10.05 12.08 -10.71
C SER A 43 -9.79 12.71 -9.34
N LYS A 44 -10.76 13.50 -8.86
CA LYS A 44 -10.72 14.06 -7.50
C LYS A 44 -10.49 12.93 -6.48
N ALA A 45 -9.70 13.21 -5.45
CA ALA A 45 -9.48 12.24 -4.38
C ALA A 45 -10.80 11.78 -3.76
N THR A 46 -11.06 10.48 -3.80
CA THR A 46 -12.26 9.83 -3.27
C THR A 46 -11.99 9.35 -1.86
N LYS A 47 -12.95 9.59 -0.95
CA LYS A 47 -12.90 9.09 0.42
C LYS A 47 -13.48 7.68 0.48
N ILE A 48 -12.75 6.76 1.08
CA ILE A 48 -13.20 5.43 1.49
C ILE A 48 -13.25 5.45 3.02
N ASN A 49 -14.39 5.16 3.63
CA ASN A 49 -14.46 5.14 5.09
C ASN A 49 -13.76 3.89 5.62
N LYS A 50 -13.31 3.95 6.88
CA LYS A 50 -12.76 2.80 7.58
C LYS A 50 -13.68 1.57 7.45
N LYS A 51 -13.11 0.42 7.07
CA LYS A 51 -13.75 -0.88 6.78
C LYS A 51 -14.57 -0.95 5.49
N ASP A 52 -14.76 0.16 4.77
CA ASP A 52 -15.35 0.10 3.44
C ASP A 52 -14.32 -0.46 2.45
N TYR A 53 -14.83 -1.09 1.40
CA TYR A 53 -14.01 -1.65 0.33
C TYR A 53 -13.78 -0.58 -0.74
N LEU A 54 -12.54 -0.48 -1.19
CA LEU A 54 -12.19 0.26 -2.40
C LEU A 54 -12.67 -0.50 -3.64
N TYR A 55 -12.40 -1.80 -3.67
CA TYR A 55 -12.93 -2.76 -4.62
C TYR A 55 -12.98 -4.14 -3.97
N ARG A 56 -13.80 -5.01 -4.54
CA ARG A 56 -13.88 -6.42 -4.17
C ARG A 56 -13.30 -7.30 -5.27
N ARG A 57 -12.97 -8.53 -4.89
CA ARG A 57 -12.67 -9.59 -5.85
C ARG A 57 -13.81 -9.70 -6.88
N ASP A 58 -13.40 -9.94 -8.12
CA ASP A 58 -14.24 -10.04 -9.32
C ASP A 58 -14.88 -8.72 -9.79
N ASP A 59 -14.70 -7.61 -9.07
CA ASP A 59 -15.10 -6.29 -9.56
C ASP A 59 -14.29 -5.93 -10.83
N PRO A 60 -14.92 -5.26 -11.82
CA PRO A 60 -14.23 -4.81 -13.03
C PRO A 60 -13.06 -3.87 -12.72
N HIS A 61 -11.99 -3.97 -13.50
CA HIS A 61 -10.83 -3.09 -13.39
C HIS A 61 -11.13 -1.68 -13.96
N GLN A 62 -11.64 -0.79 -13.11
CA GLN A 62 -12.05 0.55 -13.54
C GLN A 62 -10.90 1.57 -13.52
N ALA A 63 -9.99 1.44 -12.55
CA ALA A 63 -8.93 2.39 -12.32
C ALA A 63 -7.76 1.77 -11.53
N ILE A 64 -6.62 2.45 -11.59
CA ILE A 64 -5.52 2.29 -10.63
C ILE A 64 -5.68 3.37 -9.56
N TYR A 65 -5.40 3.00 -8.32
CA TYR A 65 -5.61 3.86 -7.16
C TYR A 65 -4.30 4.19 -6.49
N ALA A 66 -4.03 5.48 -6.29
CA ALA A 66 -2.92 5.94 -5.46
C ALA A 66 -3.42 6.32 -4.06
N VAL A 67 -2.84 5.73 -3.01
CA VAL A 67 -3.18 6.09 -1.64
C VAL A 67 -2.64 7.49 -1.34
N LYS A 68 -3.53 8.45 -1.13
CA LYS A 68 -3.16 9.84 -0.80
C LYS A 68 -2.97 10.04 0.70
N SER A 69 -3.85 9.44 1.51
CA SER A 69 -3.78 9.46 2.97
C SER A 69 -4.56 8.28 3.53
N GLY A 70 -4.27 7.87 4.77
CA GLY A 70 -4.83 6.67 5.37
C GLY A 70 -4.08 5.41 4.93
N SER A 71 -4.77 4.28 4.92
CA SER A 71 -4.18 2.99 4.59
C SER A 71 -5.21 1.96 4.13
N LEU A 72 -4.74 1.02 3.31
CA LEU A 72 -5.53 -0.10 2.78
C LEU A 72 -4.85 -1.42 3.12
N LYS A 73 -5.64 -2.49 3.25
CA LYS A 73 -5.16 -3.86 3.14
C LYS A 73 -5.70 -4.51 1.87
N THR A 74 -4.95 -5.44 1.29
CA THR A 74 -5.49 -6.40 0.31
C THR A 74 -5.56 -7.79 0.92
N SER A 75 -6.58 -8.54 0.55
CA SER A 75 -6.85 -9.86 1.12
C SER A 75 -7.53 -10.80 0.13
N LEU A 76 -7.29 -12.10 0.31
CA LEU A 76 -8.06 -13.17 -0.29
C LEU A 76 -8.85 -13.87 0.80
N SER A 77 -10.11 -14.19 0.52
CA SER A 77 -10.92 -15.02 1.41
C SER A 77 -11.17 -16.38 0.76
N THR A 78 -11.07 -17.45 1.54
CA THR A 78 -11.50 -18.78 1.12
C THR A 78 -13.03 -18.89 1.16
N LEU A 79 -13.59 -19.95 0.56
CA LEU A 79 -15.03 -20.25 0.64
C LEU A 79 -15.49 -20.50 2.08
N GLU A 80 -14.57 -20.90 2.95
CA GLU A 80 -14.81 -21.17 4.37
C GLU A 80 -14.73 -19.90 5.23
N GLY A 81 -14.41 -18.75 4.61
CA GLY A 81 -14.32 -17.45 5.28
C GLY A 81 -12.97 -17.14 5.91
N GLU A 82 -11.97 -18.00 5.72
CA GLU A 82 -10.61 -17.72 6.16
C GLU A 82 -9.98 -16.63 5.29
N GLU A 83 -9.59 -15.52 5.90
CA GLU A 83 -8.94 -14.40 5.25
C GLU A 83 -7.42 -14.61 5.25
N GLN A 84 -6.75 -14.32 4.14
CA GLN A 84 -5.31 -14.16 4.06
C GLN A 84 -5.00 -12.76 3.53
N ILE A 85 -4.37 -11.95 4.35
CA ILE A 85 -3.90 -10.61 3.97
C ILE A 85 -2.65 -10.77 3.12
N LEU A 86 -2.66 -10.12 1.96
CA LEU A 86 -1.59 -10.10 0.97
C LEU A 86 -0.70 -8.86 1.11
N GLY A 87 -1.22 -7.79 1.69
CA GLY A 87 -0.47 -6.55 1.79
C GLY A 87 -1.11 -5.42 2.54
N PHE A 88 -0.27 -4.45 2.89
CA PHE A 88 -0.65 -3.17 3.48
C PHE A 88 -0.10 -2.03 2.64
N TYR A 89 -1.00 -1.17 2.16
CA TYR A 89 -0.71 -0.04 1.31
C TYR A 89 -0.89 1.25 2.11
N LEU A 90 0.13 2.10 2.03
CA LEU A 90 0.31 3.32 2.79
C LEU A 90 0.41 4.50 1.80
N PRO A 91 0.40 5.75 2.27
CA PRO A 91 0.42 6.90 1.37
C PRO A 91 1.59 6.89 0.37
N GLY A 92 1.28 7.06 -0.90
CA GLY A 92 2.23 6.99 -2.03
C GLY A 92 2.19 5.66 -2.78
N ASP A 93 1.64 4.60 -2.17
CA ASP A 93 1.54 3.30 -2.82
C ASP A 93 0.38 3.25 -3.82
N LEU A 94 0.53 2.36 -4.80
CA LEU A 94 -0.44 2.10 -5.85
C LEU A 94 -1.13 0.76 -5.63
N VAL A 95 -2.43 0.71 -5.94
CA VAL A 95 -3.30 -0.44 -5.73
C VAL A 95 -4.14 -0.67 -6.99
N GLY A 96 -4.47 -1.94 -7.29
CA GLY A 96 -5.26 -2.34 -8.47
C GLY A 96 -4.47 -3.06 -9.57
N PHE A 97 -3.16 -3.30 -9.38
CA PHE A 97 -2.33 -4.03 -10.35
C PHE A 97 -2.78 -5.48 -10.58
N ASP A 98 -3.39 -6.07 -9.56
CA ASP A 98 -3.86 -7.44 -9.56
C ASP A 98 -4.89 -7.72 -10.68
N ALA A 99 -5.55 -6.67 -11.17
CA ALA A 99 -6.56 -6.76 -12.21
C ALA A 99 -6.04 -6.56 -13.64
N PHE A 100 -4.73 -6.32 -13.83
CA PHE A 100 -4.13 -6.05 -15.14
C PHE A 100 -4.27 -7.20 -16.12
N ALA A 101 -4.19 -8.44 -15.64
CA ALA A 101 -4.20 -9.62 -16.49
C ALA A 101 -5.60 -9.99 -17.00
N ASN A 102 -6.63 -9.84 -16.15
CA ASN A 102 -7.96 -10.41 -16.39
C ASN A 102 -9.08 -9.35 -16.42
N SER A 103 -8.74 -8.06 -16.36
CA SER A 103 -9.69 -6.94 -16.28
C SER A 103 -10.68 -7.02 -15.10
N LYS A 104 -10.32 -7.79 -14.07
CA LYS A 104 -11.07 -7.96 -12.83
C LYS A 104 -10.11 -8.11 -11.66
N HIS A 105 -10.46 -7.54 -10.52
CA HIS A 105 -9.68 -7.68 -9.30
C HIS A 105 -9.67 -9.14 -8.83
N SER A 106 -8.48 -9.63 -8.51
CA SER A 106 -8.28 -11.00 -7.99
C SER A 106 -8.38 -11.05 -6.47
N CYS A 107 -8.25 -9.91 -5.79
CA CYS A 107 -8.33 -9.78 -4.34
C CYS A 107 -9.28 -8.64 -3.93
N ASP A 108 -9.62 -8.59 -2.65
CA ASP A 108 -10.31 -7.44 -2.07
C ASP A 108 -9.31 -6.37 -1.67
N ALA A 109 -9.70 -5.09 -1.73
CA ALA A 109 -8.98 -3.98 -1.12
C ALA A 109 -9.89 -3.23 -0.15
N GLN A 110 -9.51 -3.18 1.13
CA GLN A 110 -10.33 -2.60 2.20
C GLN A 110 -9.55 -1.53 2.98
N ALA A 111 -10.24 -0.45 3.36
CA ALA A 111 -9.65 0.62 4.14
C ALA A 111 -9.51 0.26 5.64
N LEU A 112 -8.31 0.45 6.19
CA LEU A 112 -8.03 0.20 7.61
C LEU A 112 -8.40 1.38 8.51
N GLU A 113 -8.48 2.57 7.91
CA GLU A 113 -8.89 3.85 8.47
C GLU A 113 -9.56 4.69 7.38
N ASP A 114 -9.99 5.91 7.70
CA ASP A 114 -10.53 6.79 6.67
C ASP A 114 -9.42 7.13 5.66
N THR A 115 -9.60 6.65 4.43
CA THR A 115 -8.56 6.67 3.39
C THR A 115 -9.01 7.55 2.23
N PHE A 116 -8.09 8.34 1.70
CA PHE A 116 -8.32 9.09 0.46
C PHE A 116 -7.45 8.49 -0.64
N VAL A 117 -8.05 8.22 -1.79
CA VAL A 117 -7.37 7.67 -2.97
C VAL A 117 -7.51 8.61 -4.16
N CYS A 118 -6.45 8.75 -4.95
CA CYS A 118 -6.52 9.36 -6.27
C CYS A 118 -6.77 8.25 -7.30
N GLU A 119 -7.73 8.44 -8.19
CA GLU A 119 -8.11 7.42 -9.17
C GLU A 119 -7.60 7.82 -10.56
N LEU A 120 -6.95 6.88 -11.24
CA LEU A 120 -6.58 6.99 -12.64
C LEU A 120 -7.32 5.91 -13.43
N HIS A 121 -8.37 6.32 -14.14
CA HIS A 121 -9.20 5.40 -14.93
C HIS A 121 -8.39 4.73 -16.04
N MET A 122 -8.73 3.48 -16.35
CA MET A 122 -7.93 2.65 -17.26
C MET A 122 -7.77 3.25 -18.67
N ASP A 123 -8.79 3.89 -19.22
CA ASP A 123 -8.70 4.54 -20.53
C ASP A 123 -7.61 5.63 -20.56
N ALA A 124 -7.62 6.50 -19.54
CA ALA A 124 -6.62 7.55 -19.39
C ALA A 124 -5.23 6.99 -19.05
N PHE A 125 -5.18 5.91 -18.25
CA PHE A 125 -3.93 5.21 -17.94
C PHE A 125 -3.26 4.68 -19.21
N TYR A 126 -4.00 4.01 -20.10
CA TYR A 126 -3.45 3.48 -21.35
C TYR A 126 -3.00 4.61 -22.29
N GLU A 127 -3.77 5.70 -22.39
CA GLU A 127 -3.39 6.87 -23.18
C GLU A 127 -2.08 7.51 -22.67
N LEU A 128 -1.96 7.71 -21.35
CA LEU A 128 -0.76 8.28 -20.74
C LEU A 128 0.45 7.36 -20.93
N CYS A 129 0.31 6.06 -20.68
CA CYS A 129 1.41 5.11 -20.90
C CYS A 129 1.82 4.99 -22.38
N GLY A 130 0.88 5.19 -23.31
CA GLY A 130 1.18 5.24 -24.75
C GLY A 130 1.95 6.49 -25.15
N SER A 131 1.62 7.64 -24.54
CA SER A 131 2.13 8.95 -24.95
C SER A 131 3.26 9.53 -24.09
N ILE A 132 3.52 8.96 -22.90
CA ILE A 132 4.52 9.44 -21.93
C ILE A 132 5.45 8.27 -21.56
N ALA A 133 6.69 8.31 -22.05
CA ALA A 133 7.66 7.22 -21.86
C ALA A 133 8.14 7.08 -20.41
N SER A 134 8.27 8.20 -19.69
CA SER A 134 8.62 8.25 -18.26
C SER A 134 7.53 7.58 -17.41
N MET A 135 6.25 7.87 -17.68
CA MET A 135 5.09 7.22 -17.05
C MET A 135 5.10 5.70 -17.27
N ARG A 136 5.28 5.25 -18.51
CA ARG A 136 5.36 3.81 -18.84
C ARG A 136 6.50 3.10 -18.09
N SER A 137 7.67 3.72 -18.04
CA SER A 137 8.84 3.18 -17.34
C SER A 137 8.64 3.16 -15.82
N GLY A 138 8.04 4.22 -15.28
CA GLY A 138 7.65 4.29 -13.87
C GLY A 138 6.65 3.21 -13.51
N MET A 139 5.66 2.96 -14.37
CA MET A 139 4.66 1.92 -14.13
C MET A 139 5.25 0.51 -14.17
N MET A 140 6.13 0.22 -15.12
CA MET A 140 6.83 -1.07 -15.16
C MET A 140 7.66 -1.31 -13.88
N ARG A 141 8.28 -0.26 -13.34
CA ARG A 141 8.97 -0.33 -12.05
C ARG A 141 8.02 -0.67 -10.91
N GLN A 142 6.83 -0.06 -10.87
CA GLN A 142 5.82 -0.32 -9.84
C GLN A 142 5.33 -1.77 -9.88
N VAL A 143 5.06 -2.31 -11.07
CA VAL A 143 4.72 -3.73 -11.24
C VAL A 143 5.85 -4.64 -10.75
N GLY A 144 7.10 -4.33 -11.10
CA GLY A 144 8.26 -5.09 -10.60
C GLY A 144 8.42 -5.03 -9.08
N MET A 145 8.12 -3.89 -8.46
CA MET A 145 8.12 -3.74 -7.01
C MET A 145 7.01 -4.58 -6.35
N GLU A 146 5.81 -4.65 -6.94
CA GLU A 146 4.72 -5.47 -6.39
C GLU A 146 5.04 -6.97 -6.48
N ILE A 147 5.61 -7.44 -7.60
CA ILE A 147 6.12 -8.82 -7.73
C ILE A 147 7.17 -9.11 -6.64
N GLY A 148 8.13 -8.19 -6.44
CA GLY A 148 9.12 -8.33 -5.38
C GLY A 148 8.50 -8.42 -3.98
N ARG A 149 7.43 -7.66 -3.72
CA ARG A 149 6.68 -7.68 -2.46
C ARG A 149 5.98 -9.03 -2.25
N GLU A 150 5.39 -9.60 -3.30
CA GLU A 150 4.78 -10.93 -3.26
C GLU A 150 5.81 -12.04 -3.02
N HIS A 151 6.97 -12.00 -3.69
CA HIS A 151 8.07 -12.93 -3.42
C HIS A 151 8.56 -12.84 -1.98
N GLN A 152 8.68 -11.62 -1.43
CA GLN A 152 9.07 -11.43 -0.04
C GLN A 152 8.04 -12.04 0.92
N LEU A 153 6.75 -11.89 0.63
CA LEU A 153 5.69 -12.52 1.42
C LEU A 153 5.80 -14.05 1.39
N LEU A 154 6.04 -14.65 0.22
CA LEU A 154 6.25 -16.09 0.10
C LEU A 154 7.44 -16.59 0.95
N LEU A 155 8.57 -15.87 0.93
CA LEU A 155 9.72 -16.19 1.78
C LEU A 155 9.40 -16.04 3.27
N THR A 156 8.69 -14.96 3.64
CA THR A 156 8.26 -14.71 5.02
C THR A 156 7.36 -15.81 5.54
N LEU A 157 6.41 -16.30 4.76
CA LEU A 157 5.49 -17.35 5.18
C LEU A 157 6.12 -18.75 5.13
N GLY A 158 6.98 -19.02 4.14
CA GLY A 158 7.49 -20.35 3.85
C GLY A 158 8.83 -20.71 4.52
N GLN A 159 9.67 -19.73 4.88
CA GLN A 159 11.04 -20.00 5.34
C GLN A 159 11.40 -19.28 6.65
N MET A 160 10.86 -18.09 6.90
CA MET A 160 11.20 -17.31 8.09
C MET A 160 10.57 -17.87 9.36
N ARG A 161 11.35 -17.86 10.44
CA ARG A 161 10.88 -18.04 11.82
C ARG A 161 10.07 -16.83 12.25
N THR A 162 9.13 -17.02 13.19
CA THR A 162 8.22 -15.99 13.69
C THR A 162 8.91 -14.66 14.05
N GLU A 163 10.05 -14.72 14.73
CA GLU A 163 10.82 -13.54 15.16
C GLU A 163 11.40 -12.77 13.95
N GLU A 164 11.93 -13.50 12.96
CA GLU A 164 12.44 -12.94 11.71
C GLU A 164 11.32 -12.23 10.95
N ARG A 165 10.14 -12.85 10.83
CA ARG A 165 8.98 -12.25 10.15
C ARG A 165 8.62 -10.88 10.70
N LEU A 166 8.54 -10.77 12.03
CA LEU A 166 8.20 -9.51 12.68
C LEU A 166 9.31 -8.46 12.49
N ALA A 167 10.57 -8.85 12.65
CA ALA A 167 11.70 -7.95 12.47
C ALA A 167 11.77 -7.41 11.03
N THR A 168 11.70 -8.29 10.02
CA THR A 168 11.67 -7.92 8.60
C THR A 168 10.50 -6.99 8.28
N PHE A 169 9.32 -7.26 8.84
CA PHE A 169 8.15 -6.40 8.65
C PHE A 169 8.37 -4.98 9.22
N LEU A 170 8.85 -4.87 10.46
CA LEU A 170 9.08 -3.57 11.10
C LEU A 170 10.14 -2.75 10.36
N ILE A 171 11.19 -3.40 9.85
CA ILE A 171 12.23 -2.77 9.01
C ILE A 171 11.61 -2.27 7.70
N GLY A 172 10.80 -3.09 7.01
CA GLY A 172 10.15 -2.68 5.78
C GLY A 172 9.22 -1.46 5.97
N ILE A 173 8.51 -1.38 7.10
CA ILE A 173 7.71 -0.19 7.44
C ILE A 173 8.60 1.03 7.72
N ALA A 174 9.69 0.85 8.47
CA ALA A 174 10.66 1.92 8.76
C ALA A 174 11.26 2.52 7.47
N GLU A 175 11.70 1.66 6.54
CA GLU A 175 12.26 2.06 5.25
C GLU A 175 11.24 2.80 4.38
N ARG A 176 10.00 2.29 4.30
CA ARG A 176 8.91 2.96 3.58
C ARG A 176 8.59 4.33 4.19
N ASN A 177 8.58 4.46 5.52
CA ASN A 177 8.39 5.76 6.18
C ASN A 177 9.56 6.71 5.91
N GLN A 178 10.80 6.23 5.95
CA GLN A 178 11.97 7.03 5.60
C GLN A 178 11.89 7.57 4.18
N SER A 179 11.48 6.74 3.21
CA SER A 179 11.33 7.16 1.82
C SER A 179 10.28 8.26 1.63
N ARG A 180 9.32 8.37 2.56
CA ARG A 180 8.27 9.41 2.64
C ARG A 180 8.69 10.66 3.40
N GLY A 181 9.92 10.71 3.89
CA GLY A 181 10.41 11.80 4.75
C GLY A 181 9.91 11.73 6.20
N PHE A 182 9.31 10.61 6.62
CA PHE A 182 8.96 10.36 8.02
C PHE A 182 10.12 9.70 8.77
N SER A 183 9.97 9.60 10.10
CA SER A 183 10.95 8.94 10.95
C SER A 183 11.05 7.44 10.62
N ALA A 184 12.27 6.98 10.38
CA ALA A 184 12.59 5.55 10.33
C ALA A 184 12.62 4.91 11.73
N ARG A 185 12.66 5.72 12.79
CA ARG A 185 12.79 5.26 14.17
C ARG A 185 11.48 5.16 14.90
N GLU A 186 10.51 5.99 14.57
CA GLU A 186 9.22 6.02 15.26
C GLU A 186 8.10 6.11 14.24
N PHE A 187 7.16 5.17 14.28
CA PHE A 187 6.06 5.12 13.34
C PHE A 187 4.84 4.41 13.91
N TYR A 188 3.68 4.73 13.33
CA TYR A 188 2.41 4.11 13.68
C TYR A 188 2.08 2.95 12.73
N LEU A 189 1.59 1.85 13.29
CA LEU A 189 1.06 0.70 12.56
C LEU A 189 -0.46 0.86 12.40
N PRO A 190 -0.98 1.15 11.19
CA PRO A 190 -2.42 1.38 11.01
C PRO A 190 -3.27 0.12 11.13
N MET A 191 -2.66 -1.03 10.82
CA MET A 191 -3.30 -2.33 10.93
C MET A 191 -3.43 -2.76 12.41
N PRO A 192 -4.55 -3.35 12.80
CA PRO A 192 -4.69 -4.03 14.09
C PRO A 192 -3.78 -5.26 14.21
N ARG A 193 -3.59 -5.74 15.45
CA ARG A 193 -2.75 -6.92 15.71
C ARG A 193 -3.25 -8.20 15.03
N HIS A 194 -4.57 -8.36 14.86
CA HIS A 194 -5.12 -9.53 14.16
C HIS A 194 -4.73 -9.52 12.67
N ASP A 195 -4.87 -8.38 12.00
CA ASP A 195 -4.46 -8.22 10.59
C ASP A 195 -2.95 -8.45 10.45
N LEU A 196 -2.15 -7.90 11.37
CA LEU A 196 -0.70 -8.12 11.33
C LEU A 196 -0.32 -9.58 11.56
N ALA A 197 -0.98 -10.27 12.50
CA ALA A 197 -0.73 -11.68 12.78
C ALA A 197 -1.09 -12.56 11.57
N ASN A 198 -2.22 -12.25 10.93
CA ASN A 198 -2.68 -12.89 9.71
C ASN A 198 -1.67 -12.70 8.56
N TYR A 199 -1.24 -11.47 8.31
CA TYR A 199 -0.23 -11.16 7.29
C TYR A 199 1.10 -11.91 7.52
N LEU A 200 1.53 -12.04 8.78
CA LEU A 200 2.78 -12.74 9.12
C LEU A 200 2.60 -14.26 9.31
N GLY A 201 1.40 -14.80 9.09
CA GLY A 201 1.10 -16.23 9.22
C GLY A 201 1.37 -16.77 10.62
N MET A 202 0.96 -16.05 11.66
CA MET A 202 1.12 -16.48 13.06
C MET A 202 -0.13 -16.17 13.90
N ALA A 203 -0.29 -16.87 15.02
CA ALA A 203 -1.36 -16.56 15.98
C ALA A 203 -1.14 -15.19 16.65
N VAL A 204 -2.23 -14.50 17.01
CA VAL A 204 -2.19 -13.17 17.64
C VAL A 204 -1.45 -13.20 18.97
N GLU A 205 -1.61 -14.26 19.76
CA GLU A 205 -0.91 -14.47 21.03
C GLU A 205 0.60 -14.60 20.80
N THR A 206 1.00 -15.30 19.73
CA THR A 206 2.41 -15.45 19.35
C THR A 206 3.00 -14.12 18.92
N LEU A 207 2.29 -13.35 18.09
CA LEU A 207 2.70 -12.00 17.72
C LEU A 207 2.88 -11.12 18.97
N SER A 208 1.94 -11.17 19.91
CA SER A 208 1.98 -10.39 21.15
C SER A 208 3.20 -10.76 22.01
N ARG A 209 3.50 -12.05 22.15
CA ARG A 209 4.71 -12.53 22.84
C ARG A 209 6.00 -12.03 22.18
N MET A 210 6.05 -11.98 20.84
CA MET A 210 7.22 -11.45 20.13
C MET A 210 7.40 -9.96 20.35
N PHE A 211 6.32 -9.17 20.35
CA PHE A 211 6.41 -7.75 20.72
C PHE A 211 6.93 -7.56 22.15
N SER A 212 6.43 -8.33 23.12
CA SER A 212 6.94 -8.28 24.50
C SER A 212 8.42 -8.60 24.56
N ARG A 213 8.86 -9.69 23.92
CA ARG A 213 10.27 -10.09 23.90
C ARG A 213 11.19 -9.01 23.32
N LEU A 214 10.84 -8.44 22.17
CA LEU A 214 11.64 -7.37 21.56
C LEU A 214 11.70 -6.10 22.44
N GLN A 215 10.68 -5.85 23.27
CA GLN A 215 10.70 -4.76 24.25
C GLN A 215 11.58 -5.08 25.45
N ASP A 216 11.46 -6.30 26.01
CA ASP A 216 12.27 -6.76 27.14
C ASP A 216 13.77 -6.77 26.77
N ASP A 217 14.07 -7.11 25.52
CA ASP A 217 15.42 -7.07 24.96
C ASP A 217 15.91 -5.64 24.63
N GLY A 218 15.08 -4.61 24.82
CA GLY A 218 15.39 -3.22 24.55
C GLY A 218 15.60 -2.89 23.06
N ILE A 219 15.03 -3.69 22.16
CA ILE A 219 15.17 -3.52 20.70
C ILE A 219 14.13 -2.52 20.19
N ILE A 220 12.91 -2.60 20.72
CA ILE A 220 11.80 -1.68 20.39
C ILE A 220 11.10 -1.18 21.65
N ARG A 221 10.33 -0.12 21.51
CA ARG A 221 9.30 0.31 22.47
C ARG A 221 7.95 0.29 21.76
N VAL A 222 6.92 -0.22 22.43
CA VAL A 222 5.57 -0.31 21.87
C VAL A 222 4.62 0.48 22.77
N ASN A 223 3.94 1.47 22.20
CA ASN A 223 2.81 2.13 22.84
C ASN A 223 1.58 1.97 21.95
N HIS A 224 0.74 0.98 22.29
CA HIS A 224 -0.42 0.60 21.50
C HIS A 224 -0.05 0.21 20.05
N ARG A 225 -0.18 1.15 19.11
CA ARG A 225 0.16 1.00 17.68
C ARG A 225 1.38 1.85 17.27
N LEU A 226 1.88 2.70 18.16
CA LEU A 226 3.13 3.41 17.96
C LEU A 226 4.29 2.48 18.29
N ILE A 227 5.24 2.38 17.36
CA ILE A 227 6.46 1.58 17.48
C ILE A 227 7.64 2.53 17.40
N GLU A 228 8.57 2.37 18.33
CA GLU A 228 9.87 3.04 18.31
C GLU A 228 10.98 1.99 18.25
N ILE A 229 11.88 2.10 17.29
CA ILE A 229 13.05 1.23 17.12
C ILE A 229 14.21 1.83 17.92
N LEU A 230 14.55 1.19 19.03
CA LEU A 230 15.63 1.61 19.93
C LEU A 230 17.00 1.12 19.45
N ALA A 231 17.06 -0.10 18.89
CA ALA A 231 18.29 -0.72 18.41
C ALA A 231 18.15 -1.22 16.94
N PRO A 232 18.25 -0.32 15.93
CA PRO A 232 18.05 -0.68 14.52
C PRO A 232 18.95 -1.80 14.02
N GLU A 233 20.22 -1.81 14.42
CA GLU A 233 21.18 -2.82 13.97
C GLU A 233 20.87 -4.22 14.56
N ARG A 234 20.39 -4.27 15.80
CA ARG A 234 19.92 -5.53 16.41
C ARG A 234 18.66 -6.04 15.72
N LEU A 235 17.71 -5.14 15.43
CA LEU A 235 16.49 -5.50 14.70
C LEU A 235 16.80 -6.03 13.29
N LYS A 236 17.73 -5.38 12.56
CA LYS A 236 18.21 -5.87 11.26
C LYS A 236 18.85 -7.25 11.35
N GLY A 237 19.67 -7.48 12.37
CA GLY A 237 20.28 -8.78 12.62
C GLY A 237 19.26 -9.92 12.83
N LEU A 238 18.08 -9.60 13.35
CA LEU A 238 16.97 -10.56 13.48
C LEU A 238 16.20 -10.77 12.17
N GLY A 239 16.12 -9.77 11.29
CA GLY A 239 15.34 -9.83 10.05
C GLY A 239 16.07 -10.44 8.85
N HIS A 240 17.37 -10.74 8.96
CA HIS A 240 18.14 -11.35 7.89
C HIS A 240 18.16 -12.87 8.03
N HIS A 241 17.48 -13.55 7.09
CA HIS A 241 17.98 -14.84 6.66
C HIS A 241 19.38 -14.63 6.11
N GLN A 242 20.38 -15.22 6.76
CA GLN A 242 21.60 -15.60 6.07
C GLN A 242 21.20 -16.64 5.00
N CYS A 243 20.81 -16.18 3.82
CA CYS A 243 20.92 -17.00 2.62
C CYS A 243 22.40 -17.30 2.45
N ARG A 244 22.81 -18.48 2.91
CA ARG A 244 24.00 -19.16 2.39
C ARG A 244 23.68 -19.76 1.03
#